data_AF-A0A9W6MYI1-F1
#
_entry.id   AF-A0A9W6MYI1-F1
#
_cell.length_a   1.000
_cell.length_b   1.000
_cell.length_c   1.000
_cell.angle_alpha   90.00
_cell.angle_beta   90.00
_cell.angle_gamma   90.00
#
_symmetry.space_group_name_H-M   'P 1'
#
loop_
_entity.id
_entity.type
_entity.pdbx_description
1 polymer ?
#
loop_
_entity_poly.entity_id
_entity_poly.type
_entity_poly.pdbx_seq_one_letter_code
_entity_poly.pdbx_strand_id
1 'polypeptide(L)'
;MGAAMNPLVVLAGSLLPEILKLAFGPRSGPIIEAVSNAVEAATGTKDPQKAQAQLAADPKLASELKLELARIAAQGEEAQRQGELEALRLTIERESRAAASDLAQRERDDKDRAGARDTFLALASARNPLAWAPVVISIVIVVGFFWILWVLLQPLTPDRQSPFTSNAPLLQLINIVIGGLVSAFATVVSYHLGSSASSRAKDTASFELQGRFADQAGTAIRAQVRQAEEMVAGRPAGASPASEAARTDAAAARFQACLEIVFGGEGGFSNDTFDPGGATKFGITIRTLSAYRGEEASVDDVAKLTKEEARDIYRSMYWNVMKCEQLPPGVDLVVFDHGVNAGPARAVKMLQSVVGTAPDGSIGPVTLEATRRRDAVDIVRRLSQARRDFYEGLDKARFEKGWINRANKVEQLALGMASAQKAA
;
A
#
# COMPACT_ATOMS: atom_id res chain seq x y z
N MET A 1 23.56 12.61 28.05
CA MET A 1 24.51 12.73 29.17
C MET A 1 25.89 12.41 28.62
N GLY A 2 26.75 13.42 28.45
CA GLY A 2 28.10 13.21 27.93
C GLY A 2 28.87 12.33 28.89
N ALA A 3 29.37 11.19 28.41
CA ALA A 3 30.25 10.34 29.20
C ALA A 3 31.41 11.21 29.69
N ALA A 4 31.53 11.38 31.00
CA ALA A 4 32.65 12.10 31.60
C ALA A 4 33.93 11.46 31.05
N MET A 5 34.70 12.25 30.30
CA MET A 5 35.95 11.81 29.66
C MET A 5 36.80 11.11 30.70
N ASN A 6 37.20 9.85 30.45
CA ASN A 6 38.18 9.19 31.30
C ASN A 6 39.49 10.01 31.18
N PRO A 7 39.93 10.69 32.25
CA PRO A 7 41.04 11.63 32.18
C PRO A 7 42.38 10.92 31.87
N LEU A 8 42.48 9.61 32.10
CA LEU A 8 43.63 8.80 31.72
C LEU A 8 43.72 8.59 30.20
N VAL A 9 42.59 8.55 29.50
CA VAL A 9 42.55 8.47 28.02
C VAL A 9 42.98 9.78 27.39
N VAL A 10 42.62 10.92 28.00
CA VAL A 10 43.09 12.24 27.58
C VAL A 10 44.60 12.38 27.77
N LEU A 11 45.12 11.91 28.90
CA LEU A 11 46.56 11.86 29.18
C LEU A 11 47.28 10.95 28.18
N ALA A 12 46.77 9.75 27.91
CA ALA A 12 47.33 8.85 26.89
C ALA A 12 47.30 9.47 25.49
N GLY A 13 46.25 10.21 25.15
CA GLY A 13 46.13 10.96 23.90
C GLY A 13 47.17 12.07 23.72
N SER A 14 47.69 12.64 24.82
CA SER A 14 48.79 13.60 24.75
C SER A 14 50.13 12.95 24.37
N LEU A 15 50.31 11.66 24.66
CA LEU A 15 51.50 10.88 24.33
C LEU A 15 51.40 10.21 22.95
N LEU A 16 50.19 9.76 22.59
CA LEU A 16 49.87 9.16 21.30
C LEU A 16 48.48 9.63 20.82
N PRO A 17 48.41 10.66 19.96
CA PRO A 17 47.14 11.24 19.52
C PRO A 17 46.20 10.27 18.80
N GLU A 18 46.71 9.18 18.20
CA GLU A 18 45.91 8.19 17.47
C GLU A 18 44.92 7.43 18.37
N ILE A 19 45.24 7.30 19.66
CA ILE A 19 44.34 6.67 20.65
C ILE A 19 43.05 7.46 20.80
N LEU A 20 43.08 8.78 20.66
CA LEU A 20 41.88 9.60 20.77
C LEU A 20 40.89 9.20 19.67
N LYS A 21 41.35 9.05 18.41
CA LYS A 21 40.49 8.64 17.29
C LYS A 21 39.80 7.29 17.55
N LEU A 22 40.54 6.34 18.11
CA LEU A 22 40.01 5.00 18.41
C LEU A 22 39.08 4.99 19.64
N ALA A 23 39.40 5.79 20.66
CA ALA A 23 38.60 5.96 21.87
C ALA A 23 37.30 6.78 21.65
N PHE A 24 37.15 7.43 20.50
CA PHE A 24 35.90 8.10 20.10
C PHE A 24 35.11 7.34 19.01
N GLY A 25 35.61 6.18 18.56
CA GLY A 25 34.94 5.36 17.55
C GLY A 25 33.80 4.48 18.07
N PRO A 26 33.04 3.82 17.18
CA PRO A 26 31.87 2.99 17.52
C PRO A 26 32.17 1.73 18.36
N ARG A 27 33.45 1.42 18.61
CA ARG A 27 33.93 0.35 19.51
C ARG A 27 34.94 0.86 20.55
N SER A 28 34.70 2.05 21.09
CA SER A 28 35.62 2.71 22.03
C SER A 28 35.72 2.06 23.41
N GLY A 29 34.69 1.33 23.87
CA GLY A 29 34.63 0.77 25.22
C GLY A 29 35.85 -0.06 25.63
N PRO A 30 36.18 -1.15 24.90
CA PRO A 30 37.36 -1.98 25.21
C PRO A 30 38.69 -1.24 25.09
N ILE A 31 38.77 -0.25 24.19
CA ILE A 31 39.97 0.55 23.97
C ILE A 31 40.18 1.54 25.12
N ILE A 32 39.11 2.19 25.59
CA ILE A 32 39.13 3.08 26.76
C ILE A 32 39.59 2.30 28.01
N GLU A 33 39.10 1.08 28.18
CA GLU A 33 39.47 0.22 29.31
C GLU A 33 40.93 -0.24 29.21
N ALA A 34 41.37 -0.72 28.05
CA ALA A 34 42.74 -1.15 27.81
C ALA A 34 43.76 0.00 28.01
N VAL A 35 43.43 1.20 27.53
CA VAL A 35 44.24 2.40 27.72
C VAL A 35 44.30 2.82 29.18
N SER A 36 43.15 2.79 29.88
CA SER A 36 43.10 3.12 31.31
C SER A 36 43.95 2.15 32.15
N ASN A 37 43.87 0.86 31.84
CA ASN A 37 44.65 -0.19 32.52
C ASN A 37 46.15 -0.07 32.21
N ALA A 38 46.52 0.27 30.97
CA ALA A 38 47.91 0.46 30.58
C ALA A 38 48.54 1.67 31.29
N VAL A 39 47.80 2.78 31.40
CA VAL A 39 48.26 3.97 32.14
C VAL A 39 48.41 3.65 33.62
N GLU A 40 47.43 2.96 34.23
CA GLU A 40 47.50 2.56 35.65
C GLU A 40 48.64 1.57 35.92
N ALA A 41 48.88 0.60 35.03
CA ALA A 41 49.97 -0.36 35.17
C ALA A 41 51.35 0.30 35.10
N ALA A 42 51.50 1.34 34.27
CA ALA A 42 52.74 2.09 34.13
C ALA A 42 52.98 3.04 35.31
N THR A 43 51.96 3.75 35.78
CA THR A 43 52.13 4.81 36.80
C THR A 43 51.83 4.34 38.22
N GLY A 44 51.16 3.19 38.37
CA GLY A 44 50.68 2.67 39.66
C GLY A 44 49.53 3.48 40.26
N THR A 45 48.89 4.36 39.48
CA THR A 45 47.82 5.22 39.97
C THR A 45 46.73 5.46 38.92
N LYS A 46 45.48 5.51 39.41
CA LYS A 46 44.31 5.94 38.64
C LYS A 46 44.13 7.46 38.60
N ASP A 47 44.95 8.20 39.36
CA ASP A 47 44.88 9.65 39.45
C ASP A 47 45.64 10.29 38.26
N PRO A 48 44.95 11.00 37.34
CA PRO A 48 45.55 11.54 36.13
C PRO A 48 46.64 12.59 36.40
N GLN A 49 46.54 13.36 37.49
CA GLN A 49 47.54 14.39 37.80
C GLN A 49 48.83 13.76 38.34
N LYS A 50 48.70 12.71 39.15
CA LYS A 50 49.86 11.96 39.67
C LYS A 50 50.52 11.14 38.56
N ALA A 51 49.71 10.51 37.70
CA ALA A 51 50.19 9.79 36.52
C ALA A 51 51.01 10.73 35.60
N GLN A 52 50.51 11.94 35.34
CA GLN A 52 51.22 12.93 34.53
C GLN A 52 52.55 13.37 35.17
N ALA A 53 52.58 13.58 36.49
CA ALA A 53 53.80 13.96 37.21
C ALA A 53 54.87 12.84 37.17
N GLN A 54 54.47 11.57 37.29
CA GLN A 54 55.39 10.43 37.19
C GLN A 54 55.94 10.24 35.78
N LEU A 55 55.10 10.40 34.76
CA LEU A 55 55.52 10.32 33.35
C LEU A 55 56.44 11.48 32.95
N ALA A 56 56.30 12.65 33.58
CA ALA A 56 57.21 13.78 33.40
C ALA A 56 58.55 13.60 34.13
N ALA A 57 58.56 12.86 35.24
CA ALA A 57 59.75 12.60 36.05
C ALA A 57 60.64 11.47 35.49
N ASP A 58 60.05 10.47 34.82
CA ASP A 58 60.78 9.35 34.21
C ASP A 58 60.51 9.22 32.70
N PRO A 59 61.43 9.73 31.84
CA PRO A 59 61.31 9.62 30.39
C PRO A 59 61.34 8.18 29.85
N LYS A 60 61.92 7.21 30.57
CA LYS A 60 61.91 5.80 30.14
C LYS A 60 60.52 5.22 30.29
N LEU A 61 59.87 5.48 31.42
CA LEU A 61 58.49 5.05 31.69
C LEU A 61 57.50 5.60 30.64
N ALA A 62 57.66 6.87 30.26
CA ALA A 62 56.84 7.49 29.22
C ALA A 62 57.05 6.83 27.84
N SER A 63 58.27 6.40 27.53
CA SER A 63 58.61 5.72 26.27
C SER A 63 58.04 4.29 26.21
N GLU A 64 58.08 3.56 27.33
CA GLU A 64 57.48 2.22 27.47
C GLU A 64 55.96 2.27 27.37
N LEU A 65 55.32 3.23 28.06
CA LEU A 65 53.88 3.45 27.94
C LEU A 65 53.49 3.81 26.49
N LYS A 66 54.26 4.67 25.82
CA LYS A 66 54.01 5.01 24.41
C LYS A 66 54.06 3.79 23.49
N LEU A 67 54.97 2.84 23.75
CA LEU A 67 55.06 1.59 22.99
C LEU A 67 53.82 0.69 23.21
N GLU A 68 53.34 0.56 24.44
CA GLU A 68 52.13 -0.22 24.72
C GLU A 68 50.87 0.43 24.13
N LEU A 69 50.77 1.76 24.25
CA LEU A 69 49.70 2.54 23.63
C LEU A 69 49.69 2.36 22.10
N ALA A 70 50.87 2.29 21.46
CA ALA A 70 50.97 2.00 20.03
C ALA A 70 50.50 0.58 19.66
N ARG A 71 50.74 -0.42 20.51
CA ARG A 71 50.22 -1.79 20.28
C ARG A 71 48.70 -1.84 20.41
N ILE A 72 48.14 -1.18 21.42
CA ILE A 72 46.68 -1.10 21.61
C ILE A 72 46.04 -0.40 20.41
N ALA A 73 46.66 0.68 19.92
CA ALA A 73 46.19 1.38 18.73
C ALA A 73 46.20 0.48 17.48
N ALA A 74 47.31 -0.24 17.25
CA ALA A 74 47.43 -1.17 16.12
C ALA A 74 46.37 -2.29 16.15
N GLN A 75 46.14 -2.89 17.33
CA GLN A 75 45.10 -3.92 17.50
C GLN A 75 43.69 -3.36 17.29
N GLY A 76 43.42 -2.13 17.76
CA GLY A 76 42.14 -1.47 17.57
C GLY A 76 41.81 -1.21 16.09
N GLU A 77 42.79 -0.75 15.31
CA GLU A 77 42.61 -0.54 13.87
C GLU A 77 42.38 -1.84 13.09
N GLU A 78 43.10 -2.91 13.43
CA GLU A 78 42.93 -4.20 12.77
C GLU A 78 41.54 -4.78 13.00
N ALA A 79 41.02 -4.68 14.22
CA ALA A 79 39.66 -5.10 14.56
C ALA A 79 38.58 -4.26 13.85
N GLN A 80 38.83 -2.97 13.60
CA GLN A 80 37.93 -2.12 12.81
C GLN A 80 37.94 -2.53 11.33
N ARG A 81 39.13 -2.70 10.73
CA ARG A 81 39.26 -3.16 9.33
C ARG A 81 38.60 -4.52 9.11
N GLN A 82 38.75 -5.46 10.05
CA GLN A 82 38.08 -6.76 9.97
C GLN A 82 36.55 -6.61 10.03
N GLY A 83 36.03 -5.76 10.92
CA GLY A 83 34.60 -5.49 11.01
C GLY A 83 34.01 -4.84 9.75
N GLU A 84 34.74 -3.91 9.11
CA GLU A 84 34.32 -3.30 7.85
C GLU A 84 34.29 -4.31 6.70
N LEU A 85 35.30 -5.18 6.61
CA LEU A 85 35.35 -6.25 5.61
C LEU A 85 34.20 -7.25 5.78
N GLU A 86 33.84 -7.61 7.00
CA GLU A 86 32.68 -8.47 7.29
C GLU A 86 31.36 -7.80 6.90
N ALA A 87 31.19 -6.51 7.23
CA ALA A 87 30.01 -5.75 6.84
C ALA A 87 29.87 -5.64 5.32
N LEU A 88 30.98 -5.39 4.63
CA LEU A 88 31.01 -5.36 3.16
C LEU A 88 30.68 -6.74 2.56
N ARG A 89 31.25 -7.81 3.12
CA ARG A 89 30.96 -9.19 2.70
C ARG A 89 29.48 -9.53 2.86
N LEU A 90 28.87 -9.19 3.98
CA LEU A 90 27.43 -9.41 4.21
C LEU A 90 26.57 -8.60 3.22
N THR A 91 27.00 -7.39 2.87
CA THR A 91 26.31 -6.56 1.88
C THR A 91 26.37 -7.18 0.49
N ILE A 92 27.56 -7.59 0.05
CA ILE A 92 27.76 -8.29 -1.23
C ILE A 92 26.97 -9.60 -1.27
N GLU A 93 26.92 -10.36 -0.17
CA GLU A 93 26.14 -11.61 -0.10
C GLU A 93 24.63 -11.34 -0.22
N ARG A 94 24.11 -10.29 0.43
CA ARG A 94 22.71 -9.88 0.30
C ARG A 94 22.37 -9.47 -1.13
N GLU A 95 23.20 -8.64 -1.75
CA GLU A 95 22.99 -8.20 -3.14
C GLU A 95 23.08 -9.36 -4.14
N SER A 96 24.06 -10.25 -3.98
CA SER A 96 24.20 -11.43 -4.84
C SER A 96 23.03 -12.41 -4.68
N ARG A 97 22.52 -12.61 -3.45
CA ARG A 97 21.32 -13.42 -3.21
C ARG A 97 20.08 -12.79 -3.83
N ALA A 98 19.92 -11.47 -3.73
CA ALA A 98 18.82 -10.75 -4.38
C ALA A 98 18.90 -10.89 -5.91
N ALA A 99 20.08 -10.69 -6.51
CA ALA A 99 20.30 -10.86 -7.94
C ALA A 99 20.04 -12.30 -8.41
N ALA A 100 20.48 -13.31 -7.64
CA ALA A 100 20.21 -14.71 -7.94
C ALA A 100 18.71 -15.03 -7.90
N SER A 101 17.97 -14.47 -6.95
CA SER A 101 16.52 -14.64 -6.85
C SER A 101 15.78 -14.00 -8.04
N ASP A 102 16.20 -12.82 -8.49
CA ASP A 102 15.65 -12.15 -9.67
C ASP A 102 15.92 -12.95 -10.95
N LEU A 103 17.15 -13.48 -11.11
CA LEU A 103 17.50 -14.34 -12.23
C LEU A 103 16.66 -15.63 -12.25
N ALA A 104 16.50 -16.29 -11.10
CA ALA A 104 15.69 -17.50 -10.97
C ALA A 104 14.19 -17.25 -11.22
N GLN A 105 13.71 -16.04 -10.95
CA GLN A 105 12.35 -15.64 -11.31
C GLN A 105 12.23 -15.42 -12.82
N ARG A 106 13.17 -14.72 -13.45
CA ARG A 106 13.21 -14.55 -14.91
C ARG A 106 13.25 -15.88 -15.65
N GLU A 107 14.06 -16.83 -15.17
CA GLU A 107 14.16 -18.17 -15.78
C GLU A 107 12.84 -18.96 -15.65
N ARG A 108 12.13 -18.84 -14.52
CA ARG A 108 10.80 -19.44 -14.35
C ARG A 108 9.79 -18.82 -15.30
N ASP A 109 9.76 -17.50 -15.39
CA ASP A 109 8.88 -16.80 -16.31
C ASP A 109 9.17 -17.18 -17.77
N ASP A 110 10.45 -17.36 -18.15
CA ASP A 110 10.85 -17.77 -19.50
C ASP A 110 10.46 -19.22 -19.80
N LYS A 111 10.55 -20.13 -18.81
CA LYS A 111 10.04 -21.51 -18.92
C LYS A 111 8.52 -21.56 -19.06
N ASP A 112 7.79 -20.77 -18.28
CA ASP A 112 6.33 -20.67 -18.38
C ASP A 112 5.90 -20.11 -19.75
N ARG A 113 6.64 -19.13 -20.29
CA ARG A 113 6.43 -18.59 -21.65
C ARG A 113 6.69 -19.62 -22.74
N ALA A 114 7.74 -20.43 -22.60
CA ALA A 114 8.03 -21.52 -23.53
C ALA A 114 6.90 -22.57 -23.51
N GLY A 115 6.45 -22.98 -22.33
CA GLY A 115 5.35 -23.94 -22.19
C GLY A 115 4.04 -23.47 -22.83
N ALA A 116 3.67 -22.20 -22.67
CA ALA A 116 2.46 -21.64 -23.27
C ALA A 116 2.51 -21.63 -24.82
N ARG A 117 3.68 -21.34 -25.40
CA ARG A 117 3.90 -21.38 -26.86
C ARG A 117 3.96 -22.81 -27.39
N ASP A 118 4.58 -23.72 -26.65
CA ASP A 118 4.66 -25.13 -27.01
C ASP A 118 3.27 -25.79 -26.98
N THR A 119 2.41 -25.42 -26.03
CA THR A 119 1.02 -25.89 -26.00
C THR A 119 0.24 -25.43 -27.24
N PHE A 120 0.50 -24.19 -27.69
CA PHE A 120 -0.12 -23.64 -28.90
C PHE A 120 0.41 -24.30 -30.18
N LEU A 121 1.73 -24.49 -30.29
CA LEU A 121 2.36 -25.21 -31.40
C LEU A 121 1.93 -26.68 -31.44
N ALA A 122 1.77 -27.31 -30.28
CA ALA A 122 1.23 -28.66 -30.16
C ALA A 122 -0.22 -28.73 -30.68
N LEU A 123 -1.08 -27.79 -30.30
CA LEU A 123 -2.47 -27.71 -30.79
C LEU A 123 -2.56 -27.41 -32.29
N ALA A 124 -1.68 -26.56 -32.82
CA ALA A 124 -1.59 -26.26 -34.25
C ALA A 124 -1.07 -27.46 -35.06
N SER A 125 -0.08 -28.19 -34.54
CA SER A 125 0.47 -29.41 -35.16
C SER A 125 -0.53 -30.58 -35.16
N ALA A 126 -1.47 -30.60 -34.21
CA ALA A 126 -2.53 -31.60 -34.11
C ALA A 126 -3.71 -31.40 -35.08
N ARG A 127 -3.65 -30.41 -36.00
CA ARG A 127 -4.75 -30.02 -36.92
C ARG A 127 -6.10 -29.77 -36.22
N ASN A 128 -6.09 -29.32 -34.97
CA ASN A 128 -7.30 -29.01 -34.22
C ASN A 128 -7.84 -27.62 -34.61
N PRO A 129 -9.12 -27.48 -35.04
CA PRO A 129 -9.69 -26.18 -35.42
C PRO A 129 -9.69 -25.14 -34.29
N LEU A 130 -9.62 -25.57 -33.02
CA LEU A 130 -9.51 -24.67 -31.87
C LEU A 130 -8.20 -23.86 -31.84
N ALA A 131 -7.14 -24.32 -32.52
CA ALA A 131 -5.88 -23.57 -32.62
C ALA A 131 -6.05 -22.23 -33.36
N TRP A 132 -7.07 -22.12 -34.22
CA TRP A 132 -7.41 -20.90 -34.96
C TRP A 132 -8.35 -19.97 -34.19
N ALA A 133 -8.93 -20.42 -33.06
CA ALA A 133 -9.92 -19.63 -32.34
C ALA A 133 -9.42 -18.22 -31.96
N PRO A 134 -8.19 -18.03 -31.44
CA PRO A 134 -7.71 -16.68 -31.11
C PRO A 134 -7.55 -15.77 -32.35
N VAL A 135 -7.11 -16.34 -33.47
CA VAL A 135 -6.92 -15.62 -34.75
C VAL A 135 -8.28 -15.21 -35.33
N VAL A 136 -9.24 -16.13 -35.35
CA VAL A 136 -10.60 -15.89 -35.84
C VAL A 136 -11.31 -14.86 -34.97
N ILE A 137 -11.24 -14.98 -33.64
CA ILE A 137 -11.81 -14.00 -32.70
C ILE A 137 -11.20 -12.61 -32.94
N SER A 138 -9.87 -12.54 -33.14
CA SER A 138 -9.19 -11.28 -33.43
C SER A 138 -9.65 -10.65 -34.75
N ILE A 139 -9.80 -11.45 -35.81
CA ILE A 139 -10.33 -10.98 -37.10
C ILE A 139 -11.76 -10.44 -36.94
N VAL A 140 -12.63 -11.16 -36.21
CA VAL A 140 -14.01 -10.74 -35.96
C VAL A 140 -14.06 -9.40 -35.21
N ILE A 141 -13.23 -9.23 -34.19
CA ILE A 141 -13.15 -7.97 -33.42
C ILE A 141 -12.67 -6.81 -34.31
N VAL A 142 -11.63 -7.03 -35.12
CA VAL A 142 -11.07 -5.99 -36.00
C VAL A 142 -12.07 -5.60 -37.10
N VAL A 143 -12.67 -6.57 -37.78
CA VAL A 143 -13.68 -6.30 -38.82
C VAL A 143 -14.91 -5.62 -38.23
N GLY A 144 -15.38 -6.09 -37.07
CA GLY A 144 -16.48 -5.46 -36.34
C GLY A 144 -16.19 -4.02 -35.94
N PHE A 145 -14.96 -3.73 -35.48
CA PHE A 145 -14.51 -2.37 -35.14
C PHE A 145 -14.64 -1.42 -36.35
N PHE A 146 -14.10 -1.80 -37.50
CA PHE A 146 -14.15 -0.96 -38.70
C PHE A 146 -15.57 -0.84 -39.27
N TRP A 147 -16.39 -1.88 -39.15
CA TRP A 147 -17.80 -1.82 -39.56
C TRP A 147 -18.60 -0.84 -38.69
N ILE A 148 -18.45 -0.90 -37.36
CA ILE A 148 -19.11 0.04 -36.43
C ILE A 148 -18.63 1.47 -36.68
N LEU A 149 -17.32 1.66 -36.87
CA LEU A 149 -16.74 2.96 -37.17
C LEU A 149 -17.27 3.52 -38.49
N TRP A 150 -17.41 2.68 -39.51
CA TRP A 150 -17.99 3.06 -40.79
C TRP A 150 -19.46 3.43 -40.69
N VAL A 151 -20.27 2.68 -39.93
CA VAL A 151 -21.68 3.01 -39.64
C VAL A 151 -21.81 4.36 -38.92
N LEU A 152 -20.90 4.66 -38.00
CA LEU A 152 -20.88 5.94 -37.27
C LEU A 152 -20.43 7.13 -38.15
N LEU A 153 -19.59 6.89 -39.15
CA LEU A 153 -19.02 7.92 -40.02
C LEU A 153 -19.79 8.14 -41.34
N GLN A 154 -20.85 7.37 -41.60
CA GLN A 154 -21.68 7.54 -42.80
C GLN A 154 -22.35 8.93 -42.82
N PRO A 155 -22.09 9.78 -43.83
CA PRO A 155 -22.82 11.03 -43.99
C PRO A 155 -24.24 10.71 -44.47
N LEU A 156 -25.24 11.00 -43.63
CA LEU A 156 -26.64 10.97 -44.04
C LEU A 156 -26.83 12.01 -45.14
N THR A 157 -27.46 11.56 -46.23
CA THR A 157 -27.90 12.32 -47.40
C THR A 157 -28.38 13.75 -47.09
N PRO A 158 -28.29 14.70 -48.04
CA PRO A 158 -28.50 16.14 -47.81
C PRO A 158 -29.80 16.56 -47.09
N ASP A 159 -30.84 15.73 -47.11
CA ASP A 159 -32.16 16.02 -46.52
C ASP A 159 -32.48 15.29 -45.20
N ARG A 160 -31.50 14.63 -44.57
CA ARG A 160 -31.67 14.07 -43.21
C ARG A 160 -30.58 14.59 -42.28
N GLN A 161 -30.94 15.52 -41.40
CA GLN A 161 -30.09 15.86 -40.25
C GLN A 161 -29.90 14.60 -39.41
N SER A 162 -28.64 14.22 -39.19
CA SER A 162 -28.30 13.06 -38.36
C SER A 162 -28.85 13.24 -36.95
N PRO A 163 -29.58 12.27 -36.38
CA PRO A 163 -30.04 12.37 -34.99
C PRO A 163 -28.86 12.48 -33.98
N PHE A 164 -27.64 12.22 -34.45
CA PHE A 164 -26.40 12.22 -33.70
C PHE A 164 -25.64 13.57 -33.71
N THR A 165 -25.94 14.50 -34.64
CA THR A 165 -25.20 15.78 -34.74
C THR A 165 -25.84 16.93 -33.97
N SER A 166 -27.10 16.79 -33.56
CA SER A 166 -27.86 17.88 -32.90
C SER A 166 -27.93 17.75 -31.38
N ASN A 167 -27.45 16.63 -30.83
CA ASN A 167 -27.60 16.28 -29.42
C ASN A 167 -26.21 16.11 -28.77
N ALA A 168 -25.78 17.11 -27.98
CA ALA A 168 -24.52 17.08 -27.23
C ALA A 168 -24.30 15.80 -26.37
N PRO A 169 -25.34 15.21 -25.74
CA PRO A 169 -25.18 13.94 -25.00
C PRO A 169 -24.85 12.75 -25.91
N LEU A 170 -25.36 12.76 -27.14
CA LEU A 170 -25.17 11.69 -28.12
C LEU A 170 -23.77 11.75 -28.75
N LEU A 171 -23.23 12.95 -28.97
CA LEU A 171 -21.81 13.13 -29.35
C LEU A 171 -20.85 12.64 -28.26
N GLN A 172 -21.19 12.85 -26.98
CA GLN A 172 -20.42 12.27 -25.87
C GLN A 172 -20.51 10.74 -25.82
N LEU A 173 -21.69 10.17 -26.07
CA LEU A 173 -21.87 8.72 -26.13
C LEU A 173 -21.01 8.12 -27.26
N ILE A 174 -20.97 8.77 -28.41
CA ILE A 174 -20.10 8.38 -29.54
C ILE A 174 -18.62 8.45 -29.16
N ASN A 175 -18.18 9.53 -28.49
CA ASN A 175 -16.78 9.64 -28.05
C ASN A 175 -16.40 8.58 -27.00
N ILE A 176 -17.30 8.21 -26.09
CA ILE A 176 -17.10 7.13 -25.11
C ILE A 176 -17.02 5.78 -25.82
N VAL A 177 -17.91 5.52 -26.78
CA VAL A 177 -17.94 4.27 -27.57
C VAL A 177 -16.68 4.14 -28.43
N ILE A 178 -16.24 5.22 -29.09
CA ILE A 178 -14.99 5.25 -29.85
C ILE A 178 -13.79 5.01 -28.92
N GLY A 179 -13.76 5.61 -27.73
CA GLY A 179 -12.70 5.38 -26.73
C GLY A 179 -12.64 3.91 -26.25
N GLY A 180 -13.81 3.31 -25.98
CA GLY A 180 -13.91 1.89 -25.60
C GLY A 180 -13.46 0.95 -26.72
N LEU A 181 -13.84 1.26 -27.97
CA LEU A 181 -13.45 0.51 -29.16
C LEU A 181 -11.95 0.60 -29.45
N VAL A 182 -11.33 1.77 -29.29
CA VAL A 182 -9.87 1.96 -29.42
C VAL A 182 -9.11 1.19 -28.35
N SER A 183 -9.62 1.15 -27.12
CA SER A 183 -9.03 0.37 -26.00
C SER A 183 -9.09 -1.14 -26.26
N ALA A 184 -10.23 -1.65 -26.75
CA ALA A 184 -10.38 -3.05 -27.13
C ALA A 184 -9.44 -3.41 -28.30
N PHE A 185 -9.33 -2.54 -29.31
CA PHE A 185 -8.39 -2.72 -30.43
C PHE A 185 -6.93 -2.72 -29.96
N ALA A 186 -6.53 -1.80 -29.08
CA ALA A 186 -5.18 -1.75 -28.51
C ALA A 186 -4.83 -3.03 -27.73
N THR A 187 -5.81 -3.65 -27.06
CA THR A 187 -5.64 -4.93 -26.36
C THR A 187 -5.37 -6.07 -27.34
N VAL A 188 -6.10 -6.13 -28.46
CA VAL A 188 -5.91 -7.15 -29.52
C VAL A 188 -4.56 -6.97 -30.23
N VAL A 189 -4.19 -5.71 -30.53
CA VAL A 189 -2.90 -5.38 -31.12
C VAL A 189 -1.76 -5.74 -30.15
N SER A 190 -1.91 -5.47 -28.85
CA SER A 190 -0.94 -5.87 -27.84
C SER A 190 -0.83 -7.39 -27.68
N TYR A 191 -1.93 -8.12 -27.87
CA TYR A 191 -1.93 -9.59 -27.88
C TYR A 191 -1.14 -10.17 -29.08
N HIS A 192 -1.26 -9.57 -30.28
CA HIS A 192 -0.56 -10.04 -31.48
C HIS A 192 0.87 -9.48 -31.66
N LEU A 193 1.09 -8.20 -31.36
CA LEU A 193 2.41 -7.55 -31.48
C LEU A 193 3.26 -7.71 -30.22
N GLY A 194 2.68 -8.18 -29.11
CA GLY A 194 3.30 -8.20 -27.79
C GLY A 194 4.34 -9.28 -27.57
N SER A 195 5.25 -9.52 -28.51
CA SER A 195 6.36 -10.46 -28.32
C SER A 195 7.67 -9.81 -27.85
N SER A 196 7.83 -8.47 -27.82
CA SER A 196 9.15 -7.84 -27.58
C SER A 196 9.29 -6.95 -26.35
N ALA A 197 8.19 -6.52 -25.70
CA ALA A 197 8.27 -5.71 -24.48
C ALA A 197 7.84 -6.51 -23.25
N SER A 198 8.68 -6.49 -22.20
CA SER A 198 8.41 -7.01 -20.85
C SER A 198 6.97 -6.70 -20.39
N SER A 199 6.29 -7.68 -19.78
CA SER A 199 4.90 -7.53 -19.29
C SER A 199 4.73 -6.26 -18.47
N ARG A 200 5.69 -5.96 -17.58
CA ARG A 200 5.67 -4.74 -16.77
C ARG A 200 5.63 -3.47 -17.60
N ALA A 201 6.39 -3.39 -18.71
CA ALA A 201 6.38 -2.21 -19.58
C ALA A 201 5.05 -2.04 -20.32
N LYS A 202 4.39 -3.14 -20.68
CA LYS A 202 3.05 -3.11 -21.32
C LYS A 202 1.95 -2.77 -20.34
N ASP A 203 2.03 -3.30 -19.11
CA ASP A 203 1.08 -3.03 -18.04
C ASP A 203 1.19 -1.56 -17.61
N THR A 204 2.42 -1.03 -17.47
CA THR A 204 2.65 0.39 -17.21
C THR A 204 2.17 1.28 -18.34
N ALA A 205 2.47 0.95 -19.61
CA ALA A 205 1.99 1.73 -20.75
C ALA A 205 0.46 1.72 -20.86
N SER A 206 -0.18 0.58 -20.61
CA SER A 206 -1.64 0.46 -20.61
C SER A 206 -2.28 1.26 -19.48
N PHE A 207 -1.66 1.22 -18.29
CA PHE A 207 -2.11 1.98 -17.12
C PHE A 207 -1.93 3.49 -17.31
N GLU A 208 -0.81 3.93 -17.88
CA GLU A 208 -0.58 5.35 -18.21
C GLU A 208 -1.56 5.85 -19.28
N LEU A 209 -1.84 5.05 -20.30
CA LEU A 209 -2.80 5.41 -21.35
C LEU A 209 -4.21 5.53 -20.75
N GLN A 210 -4.63 4.57 -19.91
CA GLN A 210 -5.89 4.62 -19.18
C GLN A 210 -5.98 5.83 -18.24
N GLY A 211 -4.88 6.16 -17.54
CA GLY A 211 -4.79 7.35 -16.70
C GLY A 211 -4.98 8.63 -17.50
N ARG A 212 -4.30 8.79 -18.64
CA ARG A 212 -4.45 9.96 -19.52
C ARG A 212 -5.86 10.11 -20.07
N PHE A 213 -6.54 9.01 -20.41
CA PHE A 213 -7.93 9.06 -20.85
C PHE A 213 -8.90 9.40 -19.71
N ALA A 214 -8.66 8.88 -18.49
CA ALA A 214 -9.44 9.24 -17.31
C ALA A 214 -9.26 10.73 -16.94
N ASP A 215 -8.04 11.25 -17.08
CA ASP A 215 -7.74 12.67 -16.87
C ASP A 215 -8.39 13.56 -17.94
N GLN A 216 -8.32 13.17 -19.22
CA GLN A 216 -9.00 13.89 -20.30
C GLN A 216 -10.52 13.91 -20.09
N ALA A 217 -11.13 12.77 -19.73
CA ALA A 217 -12.55 12.71 -19.37
C ALA A 217 -12.86 13.58 -18.15
N GLY A 218 -12.01 13.56 -17.13
CA GLY A 218 -12.15 14.39 -15.94
C GLY A 218 -12.02 15.89 -16.22
N THR A 219 -11.12 16.30 -17.13
CA THR A 219 -10.99 17.70 -17.56
C THR A 219 -12.18 18.18 -18.36
N ALA A 220 -12.74 17.35 -19.25
CA ALA A 220 -13.96 17.67 -19.99
C ALA A 220 -15.17 17.80 -19.04
N ILE A 221 -15.29 16.92 -18.05
CA ILE A 221 -16.32 17.01 -17.01
C ILE A 221 -16.15 18.28 -16.17
N ARG A 222 -14.92 18.62 -15.76
CA ARG A 222 -14.63 19.87 -15.02
C ARG A 222 -14.92 21.12 -15.84
N ALA A 223 -14.65 21.10 -17.14
CA ALA A 223 -14.99 22.21 -18.04
C ALA A 223 -16.51 22.38 -18.20
N GLN A 224 -17.25 21.27 -18.26
CA GLN A 224 -18.72 21.28 -18.28
C GLN A 224 -19.31 21.72 -16.95
N VAL A 225 -18.70 21.32 -15.83
CA VAL A 225 -19.08 21.79 -14.49
C VAL A 225 -18.79 23.29 -14.37
N ARG A 226 -17.67 23.81 -14.87
CA ARG A 226 -17.42 25.26 -14.91
C ARG A 226 -18.41 26.01 -15.79
N GLN A 227 -18.74 25.51 -16.97
CA GLN A 227 -19.78 26.12 -17.81
C GLN A 227 -21.16 26.09 -17.13
N ALA A 228 -21.48 25.01 -16.41
CA ALA A 228 -22.69 24.92 -15.62
C ALA A 228 -22.66 25.86 -14.40
N GLU A 229 -21.51 26.01 -13.73
CA GLU A 229 -21.27 26.94 -12.62
C GLU A 229 -21.37 28.40 -13.07
N GLU A 230 -20.84 28.75 -14.25
CA GLU A 230 -20.96 30.07 -14.89
C GLU A 230 -22.41 30.38 -15.30
N MET A 231 -23.17 29.38 -15.75
CA MET A 231 -24.62 29.51 -16.00
C MET A 231 -25.46 29.59 -14.71
N VAL A 232 -24.99 28.99 -13.60
CA VAL A 232 -25.63 29.05 -12.28
C VAL A 232 -25.30 30.34 -11.53
N ALA A 233 -24.12 30.94 -11.75
CA ALA A 233 -23.70 32.22 -11.19
C ALA A 233 -24.60 33.40 -11.60
N GLY A 234 -25.42 33.25 -12.63
CA GLY A 234 -26.44 34.22 -13.06
C GLY A 234 -27.80 34.11 -12.36
N ARG A 235 -27.98 33.22 -11.37
CA ARG A 235 -29.27 33.01 -10.68
C ARG A 235 -29.08 33.17 -9.16
N PRO A 236 -29.97 33.86 -8.43
CA PRO A 236 -29.78 34.09 -6.99
C PRO A 236 -29.76 32.76 -6.24
N ALA A 237 -28.66 32.51 -5.54
CA ALA A 237 -28.33 31.27 -4.85
C ALA A 237 -29.23 31.02 -3.63
N GLY A 238 -29.76 29.81 -3.54
CA GLY A 238 -30.44 29.27 -2.36
C GLY A 238 -29.68 28.08 -1.77
N ALA A 239 -28.46 28.30 -1.26
CA ALA A 239 -27.81 27.43 -0.27
C ALA A 239 -26.70 28.21 0.44
N SER A 240 -26.77 28.28 1.77
CA SER A 240 -25.90 29.09 2.64
C SER A 240 -24.62 28.33 3.02
N PRO A 241 -23.46 29.01 3.25
CA PRO A 241 -22.20 28.41 3.74
C PRO A 241 -22.36 27.54 5.00
N ALA A 242 -23.37 27.81 5.83
CA ALA A 242 -23.71 27.01 7.00
C ALA A 242 -24.12 25.55 6.67
N SER A 243 -24.67 25.31 5.47
CA SER A 243 -25.07 23.98 4.99
C SER A 243 -23.87 23.11 4.60
N GLU A 244 -22.75 23.72 4.19
CA GLU A 244 -21.53 22.99 3.84
C GLU A 244 -20.79 22.54 5.11
N ALA A 245 -20.62 23.44 6.08
CA ALA A 245 -20.00 23.14 7.37
C ALA A 245 -20.76 22.03 8.14
N ALA A 246 -22.09 22.10 8.18
CA ALA A 246 -22.91 21.09 8.84
C ALA A 246 -22.82 19.69 8.17
N ARG A 247 -22.59 19.64 6.85
CA ARG A 247 -22.40 18.38 6.12
C ARG A 247 -21.06 17.72 6.46
N THR A 248 -19.99 18.50 6.60
CA THR A 248 -18.68 18.01 7.04
C THR A 248 -18.69 17.50 8.49
N ASP A 249 -19.40 18.18 9.39
CA ASP A 249 -19.49 17.76 10.80
C ASP A 249 -20.27 16.45 10.95
N ALA A 250 -21.38 16.30 10.21
CA ALA A 250 -22.16 15.06 10.19
C ALA A 250 -21.37 13.88 9.60
N ALA A 251 -20.56 14.12 8.57
CA ALA A 251 -19.71 13.10 7.96
C ALA A 251 -18.59 12.62 8.89
N ALA A 252 -17.93 13.56 9.59
CA ALA A 252 -16.92 13.24 10.60
C ALA A 252 -17.53 12.45 11.77
N ALA A 253 -18.71 12.86 12.25
CA ALA A 253 -19.43 12.16 13.31
C ALA A 253 -19.83 10.73 12.91
N ARG A 254 -20.26 10.52 11.66
CA ARG A 254 -20.66 9.19 11.17
C ARG A 254 -19.50 8.19 11.09
N PHE A 255 -18.33 8.64 10.63
CA PHE A 255 -17.13 7.80 10.65
C PHE A 255 -16.75 7.42 12.08
N GLN A 256 -16.74 8.39 12.99
CA GLN A 256 -16.41 8.13 14.40
C GLN A 256 -17.36 7.10 15.03
N ALA A 257 -18.68 7.24 14.81
CA ALA A 257 -19.67 6.28 15.29
C ALA A 257 -19.43 4.86 14.73
N CYS A 258 -19.15 4.73 13.43
CA CYS A 258 -18.86 3.44 12.83
C CYS A 258 -17.54 2.84 13.33
N LEU A 259 -16.52 3.68 13.54
CA LEU A 259 -15.22 3.28 14.03
C LEU A 259 -15.30 2.69 15.45
N GLU A 260 -16.09 3.31 16.33
CA GLU A 260 -16.30 2.81 17.69
C GLU A 260 -16.96 1.43 17.72
N ILE A 261 -17.90 1.19 16.80
CA ILE A 261 -18.52 -0.13 16.62
C ILE A 261 -17.48 -1.14 16.13
N VAL A 262 -16.64 -0.75 15.16
CA VAL A 262 -15.63 -1.63 14.56
C VAL A 262 -14.48 -1.95 15.53
N PHE A 263 -14.05 -1.01 16.35
CA PHE A 263 -12.97 -1.24 17.32
C PHE A 263 -13.31 -2.33 18.32
N GLY A 264 -14.56 -2.38 18.81
CA GLY A 264 -14.92 -3.27 19.91
C GLY A 264 -14.19 -2.88 21.21
N GLY A 265 -14.74 -3.28 22.37
CA GLY A 265 -14.30 -2.77 23.68
C GLY A 265 -12.87 -3.10 24.12
N GLU A 266 -12.15 -3.98 23.41
CA GLU A 266 -10.81 -4.43 23.79
C GLU A 266 -9.88 -4.43 22.58
N GLY A 267 -9.36 -3.26 22.23
CA GLY A 267 -8.32 -3.08 21.20
C GLY A 267 -6.90 -3.41 21.71
N GLY A 268 -6.78 -4.39 22.60
CA GLY A 268 -5.51 -4.79 23.20
C GLY A 268 -4.49 -5.30 22.19
N PHE A 269 -3.21 -5.26 22.56
CA PHE A 269 -2.15 -5.88 21.77
C PHE A 269 -2.23 -7.40 21.90
N SER A 270 -2.22 -8.11 20.77
CA SER A 270 -2.09 -9.55 20.69
C SER A 270 -0.92 -9.91 19.76
N ASN A 271 -0.20 -10.98 20.10
CA ASN A 271 0.84 -11.55 19.27
C ASN A 271 0.77 -13.08 19.42
N ASP A 272 -0.16 -13.70 18.70
CA ASP A 272 -0.35 -15.15 18.70
C ASP A 272 0.51 -15.78 17.60
N THR A 273 1.38 -16.73 17.98
CA THR A 273 2.26 -17.47 17.07
C THR A 273 1.49 -18.28 16.01
N PHE A 274 0.22 -18.60 16.26
CA PHE A 274 -0.65 -19.32 15.31
C PHE A 274 -1.52 -18.39 14.45
N ASP A 275 -1.48 -17.07 14.67
CA ASP A 275 -2.22 -16.11 13.85
C ASP A 275 -1.39 -15.71 12.62
N PRO A 276 -1.84 -16.01 11.39
CA PRO A 276 -1.15 -15.57 10.17
C PRO A 276 -1.04 -14.04 10.02
N GLY A 277 -1.76 -13.26 10.83
CA GLY A 277 -1.66 -11.79 10.90
C GLY A 277 -0.50 -11.26 11.76
N GLY A 278 0.06 -12.10 12.65
CA GLY A 278 1.12 -11.71 13.59
C GLY A 278 0.67 -10.65 14.61
N ALA A 279 1.62 -9.85 15.10
CA ALA A 279 1.36 -8.79 16.06
C ALA A 279 0.24 -7.84 15.57
N THR A 280 -0.76 -7.65 16.42
CA THR A 280 -1.97 -6.88 16.12
C THR A 280 -2.38 -6.01 17.32
N LYS A 281 -2.74 -4.75 17.08
CA LYS A 281 -3.32 -3.85 18.09
C LYS A 281 -4.41 -3.00 17.43
N PHE A 282 -5.53 -2.77 18.13
CA PHE A 282 -6.72 -2.11 17.53
C PHE A 282 -7.22 -2.74 16.22
N GLY A 283 -6.94 -4.04 15.99
CA GLY A 283 -7.25 -4.73 14.73
C GLY A 283 -6.31 -4.39 13.56
N ILE A 284 -5.26 -3.60 13.79
CA ILE A 284 -4.22 -3.28 12.81
C ILE A 284 -3.07 -4.28 12.96
N THR A 285 -2.82 -5.04 11.90
CA THR A 285 -1.70 -6.00 11.83
C THR A 285 -0.38 -5.28 11.51
N ILE A 286 0.75 -5.93 11.81
CA ILE A 286 2.09 -5.47 11.41
C ILE A 286 2.18 -5.18 9.90
N ARG A 287 1.50 -5.96 9.07
CA ARG A 287 1.44 -5.77 7.60
C ARG A 287 0.70 -4.50 7.23
N THR A 288 -0.45 -4.25 7.87
CA THR A 288 -1.23 -3.04 7.64
C THR A 288 -0.45 -1.80 8.09
N LEU A 289 0.19 -1.87 9.26
CA LEU A 289 1.01 -0.77 9.77
C LEU A 289 2.20 -0.47 8.85
N SER A 290 2.88 -1.51 8.36
CA SER A 290 4.00 -1.37 7.42
C SER A 290 3.55 -0.71 6.11
N ALA A 291 2.41 -1.16 5.56
CA ALA A 291 1.86 -0.60 4.33
C ALA A 291 1.44 0.88 4.50
N TYR A 292 0.93 1.25 5.68
CA TYR A 292 0.57 2.63 6.00
C TYR A 292 1.80 3.55 6.11
N ARG A 293 2.83 3.10 6.83
CA ARG A 293 4.06 3.89 7.03
C ARG A 293 4.99 3.90 5.81
N GLY A 294 4.86 2.92 4.92
CA GLY A 294 5.75 2.75 3.76
C GLY A 294 7.11 2.14 4.11
N GLU A 295 7.24 1.57 5.31
CA GLU A 295 8.46 0.92 5.82
C GLU A 295 8.09 -0.34 6.61
N GLU A 296 9.04 -1.24 6.83
CA GLU A 296 8.79 -2.48 7.59
C GLU A 296 8.61 -2.15 9.08
N ALA A 297 7.38 -2.31 9.58
CA ALA A 297 7.05 -2.12 10.97
C ALA A 297 7.49 -3.32 11.81
N SER A 298 7.93 -3.07 13.05
CA SER A 298 8.28 -4.11 14.01
C SER A 298 7.09 -4.49 14.91
N VAL A 299 7.23 -5.57 15.68
CA VAL A 299 6.26 -5.96 16.72
C VAL A 299 6.12 -4.86 17.79
N ASP A 300 7.22 -4.18 18.13
CA ASP A 300 7.23 -3.08 19.10
C ASP A 300 6.50 -1.84 18.55
N ASP A 301 6.58 -1.59 17.24
CA ASP A 301 5.78 -0.54 16.58
C ASP A 301 4.28 -0.80 16.72
N VAL A 302 3.86 -2.05 16.51
CA VAL A 302 2.44 -2.42 16.69
C VAL A 302 2.03 -2.31 18.16
N ALA A 303 2.91 -2.66 19.10
CA ALA A 303 2.64 -2.50 20.53
C ALA A 303 2.49 -1.01 20.93
N LYS A 304 3.27 -0.13 20.30
CA LYS A 304 3.25 1.33 20.53
C LYS A 304 2.19 2.09 19.73
N LEU A 305 1.52 1.44 18.77
CA LEU A 305 0.46 2.03 17.96
C LEU A 305 -0.56 2.76 18.85
N THR A 306 -0.85 4.03 18.51
CA THR A 306 -1.81 4.86 19.23
C THR A 306 -3.22 4.69 18.66
N LYS A 307 -4.23 5.08 19.44
CA LYS A 307 -5.62 5.01 18.98
C LYS A 307 -5.87 6.02 17.84
N GLU A 308 -5.18 7.15 17.88
CA GLU A 308 -5.21 8.21 16.88
C GLU A 308 -4.59 7.74 15.56
N GLU A 309 -3.41 7.12 15.59
CA GLU A 309 -2.79 6.56 14.38
C GLU A 309 -3.64 5.42 13.81
N ALA A 310 -4.20 4.55 14.67
CA ALA A 310 -5.14 3.52 14.23
C ALA A 310 -6.36 4.15 13.53
N ARG A 311 -6.97 5.19 14.10
CA ARG A 311 -8.09 5.92 13.48
C ARG A 311 -7.72 6.42 12.08
N ASP A 312 -6.54 7.01 11.93
CA ASP A 312 -6.09 7.58 10.65
C ASP A 312 -5.83 6.47 9.61
N ILE A 313 -5.31 5.31 10.03
CA ILE A 313 -5.22 4.10 9.20
C ILE A 313 -6.61 3.64 8.74
N TYR A 314 -7.58 3.52 9.65
CA TYR A 314 -8.95 3.12 9.30
C TYR A 314 -9.63 4.11 8.36
N ARG A 315 -9.40 5.41 8.55
CA ARG A 315 -9.95 6.44 7.67
C ARG A 315 -9.36 6.32 6.26
N SER A 316 -8.04 6.27 6.16
CA SER A 316 -7.32 6.34 4.89
C SER A 316 -7.38 5.04 4.10
N MET A 317 -7.14 3.89 4.73
CA MET A 317 -6.98 2.60 4.04
C MET A 317 -8.27 1.80 3.89
N TYR A 318 -9.32 2.15 4.64
CA TYR A 318 -10.58 1.41 4.63
C TYR A 318 -11.77 2.31 4.30
N TRP A 319 -12.09 3.30 5.13
CA TRP A 319 -13.29 4.14 4.98
C TRP A 319 -13.29 4.94 3.67
N ASN A 320 -12.19 5.64 3.36
CA ASN A 320 -12.08 6.45 2.16
C ASN A 320 -11.96 5.59 0.90
N VAL A 321 -11.15 4.52 0.94
CA VAL A 321 -10.96 3.59 -0.19
C VAL A 321 -12.28 2.98 -0.63
N MET A 322 -13.13 2.60 0.33
CA MET A 322 -14.46 2.05 0.06
C MET A 322 -15.54 3.13 -0.09
N LYS A 323 -15.18 4.42 -0.11
CA LYS A 323 -16.11 5.56 -0.21
C LYS A 323 -17.31 5.43 0.74
N CYS A 324 -17.09 4.93 1.96
CA CYS A 324 -18.17 4.65 2.92
C CYS A 324 -19.02 5.90 3.22
N GLU A 325 -18.42 7.08 3.18
CA GLU A 325 -19.14 8.35 3.34
C GLU A 325 -20.20 8.61 2.25
N GLN A 326 -20.09 8.00 1.08
CA GLN A 326 -21.06 8.18 0.00
C GLN A 326 -22.15 7.09 0.00
N LEU A 327 -22.02 6.09 0.88
CA LEU A 327 -22.99 5.02 1.06
C LEU A 327 -24.08 5.45 2.07
N PRO A 328 -25.30 4.89 1.96
CA PRO A 328 -26.35 5.10 2.95
C PRO A 328 -25.90 4.63 4.36
N PRO A 329 -26.25 5.37 5.43
CA PRO A 329 -26.17 4.91 6.80
C PRO A 329 -26.63 3.46 7.00
N GLY A 330 -25.82 2.68 7.71
CA GLY A 330 -26.03 1.25 7.92
C GLY A 330 -25.36 0.40 6.83
N VAL A 331 -25.49 0.77 5.55
CA VAL A 331 -24.72 0.12 4.47
C VAL A 331 -23.24 0.42 4.63
N ASP A 332 -22.90 1.69 4.93
CA ASP A 332 -21.54 2.13 5.23
C ASP A 332 -20.88 1.33 6.36
N LEU A 333 -21.61 1.09 7.46
CA LEU A 333 -21.14 0.32 8.60
C LEU A 333 -20.86 -1.15 8.23
N VAL A 334 -21.78 -1.81 7.52
CA VAL A 334 -21.62 -3.23 7.14
C VAL A 334 -20.44 -3.41 6.18
N VAL A 335 -20.31 -2.52 5.19
CA VAL A 335 -19.21 -2.53 4.23
C VAL A 335 -17.88 -2.23 4.91
N PHE A 336 -17.84 -1.23 5.79
CA PHE A 336 -16.65 -0.86 6.53
C PHE A 336 -16.16 -2.01 7.43
N ASP A 337 -17.05 -2.56 8.27
CA ASP A 337 -16.72 -3.67 9.16
C ASP A 337 -16.27 -4.94 8.39
N HIS A 338 -16.93 -5.26 7.27
CA HIS A 338 -16.51 -6.39 6.47
C HIS A 338 -15.15 -6.13 5.78
N GLY A 339 -14.91 -4.91 5.30
CA GLY A 339 -13.65 -4.53 4.67
C GLY A 339 -12.46 -4.59 5.63
N VAL A 340 -12.68 -4.28 6.90
CA VAL A 340 -11.68 -4.46 7.97
C VAL A 340 -11.35 -5.94 8.19
N ASN A 341 -12.37 -6.79 8.26
CA ASN A 341 -12.18 -8.21 8.56
C ASN A 341 -11.67 -9.03 7.36
N ALA A 342 -12.11 -8.72 6.14
CA ALA A 342 -11.94 -9.57 4.96
C ALA A 342 -11.26 -8.87 3.77
N GLY A 343 -10.91 -7.60 3.92
CA GLY A 343 -10.25 -6.76 2.92
C GLY A 343 -11.21 -5.83 2.16
N PRO A 344 -10.81 -4.58 1.84
CA PRO A 344 -11.67 -3.60 1.16
C PRO A 344 -12.26 -4.09 -0.16
N ALA A 345 -11.43 -4.65 -1.05
CA ALA A 345 -11.86 -5.12 -2.36
C ALA A 345 -12.95 -6.20 -2.27
N ARG A 346 -12.86 -7.11 -1.28
CA ARG A 346 -13.85 -8.17 -1.09
C ARG A 346 -15.18 -7.60 -0.61
N ALA A 347 -15.14 -6.65 0.33
CA ALA A 347 -16.35 -6.01 0.81
C ALA A 347 -17.06 -5.21 -0.28
N VAL A 348 -16.31 -4.48 -1.11
CA VAL A 348 -16.88 -3.76 -2.25
C VAL A 348 -17.50 -4.71 -3.28
N LYS A 349 -16.81 -5.80 -3.63
CA LYS A 349 -17.36 -6.83 -4.55
C LYS A 349 -18.65 -7.44 -4.01
N MET A 350 -18.73 -7.68 -2.71
CA MET A 350 -19.94 -8.20 -2.07
C MET A 350 -21.11 -7.20 -2.17
N LEU A 351 -20.85 -5.91 -1.90
CA LEU A 351 -21.85 -4.86 -2.12
C LEU A 351 -22.30 -4.82 -3.58
N GLN A 352 -21.37 -4.83 -4.52
CA GLN A 352 -21.66 -4.78 -5.96
C GLN A 352 -22.54 -5.95 -6.40
N SER A 353 -22.24 -7.17 -5.95
CA SER A 353 -23.08 -8.34 -6.18
C SER A 353 -24.48 -8.19 -5.58
N VAL A 354 -24.59 -7.63 -4.37
CA VAL A 354 -25.89 -7.36 -3.74
C VAL A 354 -26.68 -6.34 -4.57
N VAL A 355 -26.11 -5.20 -4.94
CA VAL A 355 -26.81 -4.13 -5.66
C VAL A 355 -26.93 -4.35 -7.18
N GLY A 356 -26.42 -5.47 -7.70
CA GLY A 356 -26.56 -5.85 -9.11
C GLY A 356 -25.65 -5.09 -10.06
N THR A 357 -24.45 -4.73 -9.61
CA THR A 357 -23.41 -4.08 -10.45
C THR A 357 -22.22 -5.00 -10.66
N ALA A 358 -21.35 -4.68 -11.62
CA ALA A 358 -20.16 -5.48 -11.88
C ALA A 358 -19.25 -5.54 -10.63
N PRO A 359 -18.83 -6.73 -10.16
CA PRO A 359 -18.03 -6.89 -8.95
C PRO A 359 -16.54 -6.62 -9.23
N ASP A 360 -16.20 -5.38 -9.62
CA ASP A 360 -14.84 -4.94 -9.92
C ASP A 360 -14.02 -4.57 -8.67
N GLY A 361 -14.66 -4.39 -7.51
CA GLY A 361 -14.01 -4.05 -6.25
C GLY A 361 -13.75 -2.56 -6.03
N SER A 362 -14.29 -1.68 -6.88
CA SER A 362 -14.18 -0.23 -6.77
C SER A 362 -15.55 0.46 -6.74
N ILE A 363 -15.81 1.32 -5.75
CA ILE A 363 -17.08 2.07 -5.71
C ILE A 363 -17.03 3.25 -6.68
N GLY A 364 -17.60 3.06 -7.87
CA GLY A 364 -17.81 4.10 -8.88
C GLY A 364 -19.22 4.71 -8.85
N PRO A 365 -19.51 5.69 -9.71
CA PRO A 365 -20.84 6.30 -9.83
C PRO A 365 -21.97 5.29 -10.04
N VAL A 366 -21.71 4.22 -10.80
CA VAL A 366 -22.67 3.15 -11.08
C VAL A 366 -23.06 2.40 -9.80
N THR A 367 -22.07 2.00 -8.98
CA THR A 367 -22.32 1.31 -7.70
C THR A 367 -23.02 2.22 -6.70
N LEU A 368 -22.65 3.50 -6.64
CA LEU A 368 -23.31 4.48 -5.76
C LEU A 368 -24.78 4.67 -6.14
N GLU A 369 -25.08 4.83 -7.43
CA GLU A 369 -26.45 5.00 -7.91
C GLU A 369 -27.29 3.74 -7.67
N ALA A 370 -26.75 2.56 -7.97
CA ALA A 370 -27.43 1.29 -7.69
C ALA A 370 -27.71 1.11 -6.19
N THR A 371 -26.79 1.53 -5.33
CA THR A 371 -26.95 1.49 -3.87
C THR A 371 -28.04 2.44 -3.40
N ARG A 372 -28.13 3.66 -3.94
CA ARG A 372 -29.16 4.66 -3.57
C ARG A 372 -30.57 4.28 -4.01
N ARG A 373 -30.71 3.56 -5.12
CA ARG A 373 -32.02 3.15 -5.66
C ARG A 373 -32.69 2.03 -4.88
N ARG A 374 -31.95 1.33 -4.02
CA ARG A 374 -32.47 0.20 -3.27
C ARG A 374 -32.62 0.55 -1.79
N ASP A 375 -33.63 -0.05 -1.15
CA ASP A 375 -33.88 0.13 0.27
C ASP A 375 -32.66 -0.30 1.09
N ALA A 376 -32.11 0.63 1.88
CA ALA A 376 -30.88 0.40 2.64
C ALA A 376 -31.01 -0.78 3.62
N VAL A 377 -32.22 -1.00 4.17
CA VAL A 377 -32.54 -2.13 5.05
C VAL A 377 -32.42 -3.46 4.29
N ASP A 378 -32.91 -3.57 3.06
CA ASP A 378 -32.74 -4.76 2.22
C ASP A 378 -31.26 -5.02 1.87
N ILE A 379 -30.50 -3.95 1.55
CA ILE A 379 -29.06 -4.06 1.31
C ILE A 379 -28.34 -4.59 2.55
N VAL A 380 -28.61 -4.03 3.73
CA VAL A 380 -27.98 -4.44 5.00
C VAL A 380 -28.24 -5.92 5.28
N ARG A 381 -29.48 -6.40 5.13
CA ARG A 381 -29.82 -7.82 5.33
C ARG A 381 -29.08 -8.73 4.35
N ARG A 382 -29.07 -8.38 3.06
CA ARG A 382 -28.42 -9.17 2.01
C ARG A 382 -26.91 -9.22 2.16
N LEU A 383 -26.30 -8.07 2.47
CA LEU A 383 -24.87 -8.01 2.79
C LEU A 383 -24.56 -8.86 4.03
N SER A 384 -25.33 -8.72 5.10
CA SER A 384 -25.10 -9.47 6.34
C SER A 384 -25.23 -10.97 6.13
N GLN A 385 -26.18 -11.41 5.30
CA GLN A 385 -26.30 -12.81 4.91
C GLN A 385 -25.09 -13.28 4.09
N ALA A 386 -24.72 -12.55 3.03
CA ALA A 386 -23.56 -12.91 2.21
C ALA A 386 -22.25 -12.96 3.02
N ARG A 387 -22.13 -12.14 4.07
CA ARG A 387 -21.02 -12.19 5.03
C ARG A 387 -21.03 -13.46 5.87
N ARG A 388 -22.19 -13.89 6.36
CA ARG A 388 -22.33 -15.16 7.10
C ARG A 388 -21.96 -16.34 6.21
N ASP A 389 -22.52 -16.39 5.00
CA ASP A 389 -22.21 -17.43 4.01
C ASP A 389 -20.70 -17.49 3.70
N PHE A 390 -20.05 -16.31 3.61
CA PHE A 390 -18.60 -16.23 3.44
C PHE A 390 -17.84 -16.82 4.63
N TYR A 391 -18.23 -16.52 5.87
CA TYR A 391 -17.56 -17.04 7.06
C TYR A 391 -17.77 -18.54 7.27
N GLU A 392 -18.98 -19.04 6.99
CA GLU A 392 -19.32 -20.48 7.01
C GLU A 392 -18.52 -21.25 5.95
N GLY A 393 -18.17 -20.61 4.83
CA GLY A 393 -17.32 -21.18 3.79
C GLY A 393 -15.81 -21.20 4.10
N LEU A 394 -15.35 -20.64 5.23
CA LEU A 394 -13.94 -20.66 5.62
C LEU A 394 -13.60 -21.93 6.41
N ASP A 395 -12.50 -22.59 6.08
CA ASP A 395 -11.94 -23.72 6.86
C ASP A 395 -11.25 -23.23 8.14
N LYS A 396 -12.02 -22.55 9.01
CA LYS A 396 -11.58 -21.92 10.26
C LYS A 396 -12.63 -22.03 11.37
N ALA A 397 -13.09 -23.26 11.63
CA ALA A 397 -14.13 -23.58 12.62
C ALA A 397 -13.92 -22.96 14.02
N ARG A 398 -12.66 -22.74 14.44
CA ARG A 398 -12.32 -22.11 15.73
C ARG A 398 -12.83 -20.66 15.85
N PHE A 399 -12.84 -19.91 14.75
CA PHE A 399 -13.13 -18.46 14.75
C PHE A 399 -14.51 -18.12 14.15
N GLU A 400 -15.11 -19.07 13.44
CA GLU A 400 -16.40 -18.95 12.77
C GLU A 400 -17.50 -18.37 13.68
N LYS A 401 -17.70 -18.96 14.87
CA LYS A 401 -18.69 -18.47 15.85
C LYS A 401 -18.48 -17.00 16.22
N GLY A 402 -17.23 -16.56 16.35
CA GLY A 402 -16.88 -15.18 16.66
C GLY A 402 -17.24 -14.23 15.52
N TRP A 403 -16.94 -14.60 14.27
CA TRP A 403 -17.25 -13.79 13.10
C TRP A 403 -18.76 -13.71 12.83
N ILE A 404 -19.49 -14.81 12.99
CA ILE A 404 -20.94 -14.84 12.86
C ILE A 404 -21.60 -13.96 13.93
N ASN A 405 -21.17 -14.06 15.18
CA ASN A 405 -21.68 -13.21 16.26
C ASN A 405 -21.40 -11.72 16.00
N ARG A 406 -20.20 -11.39 15.51
CA ARG A 406 -19.87 -10.01 15.10
C ARG A 406 -20.76 -9.54 13.95
N ALA A 407 -20.95 -10.35 12.91
CA ALA A 407 -21.81 -10.02 11.78
C ALA A 407 -23.25 -9.74 12.22
N ASN A 408 -23.80 -10.58 13.11
CA ASN A 408 -25.14 -10.40 13.66
C ASN A 408 -25.28 -9.12 14.49
N LYS A 409 -24.28 -8.81 15.33
CA LYS A 409 -24.26 -7.55 16.11
C LYS A 409 -24.21 -6.33 15.20
N VAL A 410 -23.36 -6.36 14.17
CA VAL A 410 -23.21 -5.26 13.20
C VAL A 410 -24.48 -5.10 12.37
N GLU A 411 -25.13 -6.19 11.97
CA GLU A 411 -26.42 -6.14 11.27
C GLU A 411 -27.48 -5.42 12.12
N GLN A 412 -27.62 -5.75 13.39
CA GLN A 412 -28.60 -5.09 14.28
C GLN A 412 -28.36 -3.57 14.38
N LEU A 413 -27.10 -3.15 14.57
CA LEU A 413 -26.74 -1.73 14.64
C LEU A 413 -26.99 -1.02 13.30
N ALA A 414 -26.60 -1.66 12.19
CA ALA A 414 -26.78 -1.14 10.85
C ALA A 414 -28.26 -0.99 10.46
N LEU A 415 -29.12 -1.94 10.87
CA LEU A 415 -30.55 -1.86 10.67
C LEU A 415 -31.16 -0.67 11.44
N GLY A 416 -30.68 -0.40 12.65
CA GLY A 416 -31.05 0.80 13.40
C GLY A 416 -30.70 2.09 12.66
N MET A 417 -29.47 2.18 12.13
CA MET A 417 -29.02 3.32 11.34
C MET A 417 -29.82 3.52 10.04
N ALA A 418 -30.03 2.44 9.28
CA ALA A 418 -30.77 2.47 8.02
C ALA A 418 -32.25 2.83 8.23
N SER A 419 -32.86 2.38 9.33
CA SER A 419 -34.26 2.67 9.65
C SER A 419 -34.44 4.11 10.13
N ALA A 420 -33.49 4.65 10.90
CA ALA A 420 -33.51 6.05 11.34
C ALA A 420 -33.42 7.02 10.16
N GLN A 421 -32.65 6.69 9.12
CA GLN A 421 -32.57 7.48 7.89
C GLN A 421 -33.90 7.49 7.11
N LYS A 422 -34.67 6.40 7.16
CA LYS A 422 -35.98 6.33 6.48
C LYS A 422 -37.06 7.17 7.17
N ALA A 423 -36.88 7.46 8.46
CA ALA A 423 -37.80 8.24 9.28
C ALA A 423 -37.49 9.75 9.29
N ALA A 424 -36.28 10.14 8.88
CA ALA A 424 -35.83 11.53 8.72
C ALA A 424 -36.03 12.01 7.28
#